data_AF-A0A2N4SA88-F1
#
_entry.id   AF-A0A2N4SA88-F1
#
_cell.length_a   1.000
_cell.length_b   1.000
_cell.length_c   1.000
_cell.angle_alpha   90.00
_cell.angle_beta   90.00
_cell.angle_gamma   90.00
#
_symmetry.space_group_name_H-M   'P 1'
#
loop_
_entity.id
_entity.type
_entity.pdbx_description
1 polymer ?
#
loop_
_entity_poly.entity_id
_entity_poly.type
_entity_poly.pdbx_seq_one_letter_code
_entity_poly.pdbx_strand_id
1 'polypeptide(L)'
;MKKLLSFSLLFSLTVFSLFSQNALKMAVMSDIHFLGTDLAQSGEALTKYENATGRNVNELHAVLDETLKQIEAASVNALLICGDLTNHGERGSHLELIRKLTSLQQKGIRIYVIPGNHDVNIPDAKAYVGDESSPTQTVSAKEFAELYAPFGYSGAIRRDSASLSYLSALTDSLWLLSLDSNRYNEHTATSISGGRLLPQTVQWAMDILSEARSKNITVLGMMHHGLVEHMPYQATFFPNYLVEDWKKLAAEFADAGMPVVFTGHFHANDISSLTSANGNTIYDVETGSLSQYPLPYRLIEIDGNTLKIDSHFIQSVEGVPNLQEKYQEKMERYAKASAEAQLSRLKIPLAEETRQALADLLSRINILHVAGDEKVDAETAEAIQKLAESVGDENFDAKSFQLDFPPADNHLTLSLKRE
;
A
#
# COMPACT_ATOMS: atom_id res chain seq x y z
N MET A 1 -1.23 -60.32 -60.58
CA MET A 1 -0.63 -59.09 -60.05
C MET A 1 -1.29 -58.74 -58.73
N LYS A 2 -0.67 -59.12 -57.60
CA LYS A 2 -1.17 -58.85 -56.23
C LYS A 2 -0.59 -57.51 -55.77
N LYS A 3 -1.45 -56.53 -55.46
CA LYS A 3 -1.05 -55.24 -54.86
C LYS A 3 -0.84 -55.46 -53.36
N LEU A 4 0.39 -55.22 -52.86
CA LEU A 4 0.65 -55.00 -51.44
C LEU A 4 0.22 -53.56 -51.10
N LEU A 5 -0.70 -53.41 -50.15
CA LEU A 5 -0.87 -52.15 -49.43
C LEU A 5 0.15 -52.13 -48.29
N SER A 6 1.04 -51.15 -48.31
CA SER A 6 1.93 -50.83 -47.18
C SER A 6 1.17 -49.88 -46.26
N PHE A 7 0.93 -50.30 -45.01
CA PHE A 7 0.28 -49.50 -43.98
C PHE A 7 1.37 -48.78 -43.18
N SER A 8 1.60 -47.50 -43.45
CA SER A 8 2.49 -46.67 -42.64
C SER A 8 1.72 -46.14 -41.43
N LEU A 9 1.98 -46.72 -40.27
CA LEU A 9 1.46 -46.28 -38.99
C LEU A 9 2.23 -45.02 -38.56
N LEU A 10 1.64 -43.83 -38.73
CA LEU A 10 2.17 -42.60 -38.14
C LEU A 10 1.88 -42.61 -36.63
N PHE A 11 2.93 -42.75 -35.83
CA PHE A 11 2.88 -42.53 -34.39
C PHE A 11 2.84 -41.01 -34.14
N SER A 12 1.66 -40.48 -33.81
CA SER A 12 1.51 -39.13 -33.29
C SER A 12 2.06 -39.09 -31.87
N LEU A 13 3.33 -38.70 -31.70
CA LEU A 13 3.84 -38.26 -30.40
C LEU A 13 3.14 -36.95 -30.03
N THR A 14 2.06 -37.04 -29.27
CA THR A 14 1.59 -35.91 -28.44
C THR A 14 2.64 -35.67 -27.36
N VAL A 15 3.51 -34.70 -27.62
CA VAL A 15 4.34 -34.08 -26.58
C VAL A 15 3.38 -33.33 -25.67
N PHE A 16 3.03 -33.92 -24.53
CA PHE A 16 2.51 -33.15 -23.41
C PHE A 16 3.68 -32.28 -22.93
N SER A 17 3.72 -31.02 -23.39
CA SER A 17 4.48 -30.01 -22.69
C SER A 17 3.86 -29.89 -21.30
N LEU A 18 4.51 -30.49 -20.31
CA LEU A 18 4.38 -30.12 -18.91
C LEU A 18 4.75 -28.64 -18.85
N PHE A 19 3.76 -27.75 -18.98
CA PHE A 19 3.93 -26.38 -18.58
C PHE A 19 4.21 -26.44 -17.09
N SER A 20 5.49 -26.29 -16.70
CA SER A 20 5.81 -25.77 -15.39
C SER A 20 5.04 -24.45 -15.32
N GLN A 21 4.03 -24.40 -14.44
CA GLN A 21 3.31 -23.18 -14.18
C GLN A 21 4.32 -22.27 -13.50
N ASN A 22 5.02 -21.45 -14.27
CA ASN A 22 6.02 -20.54 -13.73
C ASN A 22 5.38 -19.72 -12.61
N ALA A 23 6.07 -19.60 -11.47
CA ALA A 23 5.61 -18.81 -10.35
C ALA A 23 5.21 -17.41 -10.81
N LEU A 24 4.06 -16.92 -10.35
CA LEU A 24 3.59 -15.57 -10.62
C LEU A 24 4.38 -14.61 -9.74
N LYS A 25 5.11 -13.69 -10.35
CA LYS A 25 5.85 -12.62 -9.67
C LYS A 25 5.11 -11.30 -9.80
N MET A 26 4.95 -10.58 -8.71
CA MET A 26 4.32 -9.26 -8.69
C MET A 26 5.17 -8.29 -7.88
N ALA A 27 5.05 -7.01 -8.20
CA ALA A 27 5.50 -5.93 -7.31
C ALA A 27 4.29 -5.21 -6.72
N VAL A 28 4.42 -4.71 -5.50
CA VAL A 28 3.42 -3.87 -4.81
C VAL A 28 4.11 -2.58 -4.37
N MET A 29 3.46 -1.44 -4.62
CA MET A 29 3.86 -0.15 -4.06
C MET A 29 2.62 0.68 -3.72
N SER A 30 2.77 1.68 -2.85
CA SER A 30 1.66 2.55 -2.46
C SER A 30 2.15 3.97 -2.20
N ASP A 31 1.19 4.90 -2.16
CA ASP A 31 1.38 6.28 -1.67
C ASP A 31 2.58 6.97 -2.35
N ILE A 32 2.60 6.88 -3.69
CA ILE A 32 3.62 7.50 -4.54
C ILE A 32 3.60 9.01 -4.35
N HIS A 33 2.41 9.59 -4.14
CA HIS A 33 2.18 11.03 -4.02
C HIS A 33 2.90 11.84 -5.11
N PHE A 34 2.81 11.37 -6.36
CA PHE A 34 3.51 11.98 -7.46
C PHE A 34 3.02 13.41 -7.69
N LEU A 35 3.95 14.38 -7.71
CA LEU A 35 3.67 15.76 -8.08
C LEU A 35 4.38 16.07 -9.40
N GLY A 36 3.61 16.34 -10.46
CA GLY A 36 4.16 16.51 -11.82
C GLY A 36 5.17 17.65 -11.97
N THR A 37 6.11 17.49 -12.88
CA THR A 37 7.23 18.42 -13.10
C THR A 37 6.75 19.84 -13.44
N ASP A 38 5.72 19.95 -14.28
CA ASP A 38 5.15 21.26 -14.66
C ASP A 38 4.42 21.96 -13.49
N LEU A 39 4.04 21.19 -12.46
CA LEU A 39 3.33 21.65 -11.27
C LEU A 39 4.27 21.93 -10.09
N ALA A 40 5.55 21.59 -10.19
CA ALA A 40 6.56 21.81 -9.15
C ALA A 40 7.82 22.40 -9.78
N GLN A 41 7.94 23.72 -9.74
CA GLN A 41 9.09 24.44 -10.27
C GLN A 41 9.88 25.11 -9.16
N SER A 42 11.20 25.17 -9.32
CA SER A 42 12.09 25.83 -8.37
C SER A 42 11.61 27.25 -8.06
N GLY A 43 11.31 27.52 -6.79
CA GLY A 43 10.74 28.78 -6.32
C GLY A 43 10.32 28.68 -4.86
N GLU A 44 9.93 29.81 -4.26
CA GLU A 44 9.56 29.88 -2.85
C GLU A 44 8.33 29.01 -2.53
N ALA A 45 7.36 28.91 -3.46
CA ALA A 45 6.19 28.05 -3.31
C ALA A 45 6.56 26.58 -3.09
N LEU A 46 7.48 26.07 -3.92
CA LEU A 46 7.96 24.69 -3.82
C LEU A 46 8.77 24.49 -2.55
N THR A 47 9.69 25.41 -2.24
CA THR A 47 10.48 25.34 -0.99
C THR A 47 9.61 25.32 0.26
N LYS A 48 8.55 26.13 0.32
CA LYS A 48 7.56 26.11 1.42
C LYS A 48 6.90 24.74 1.53
N TYR A 49 6.45 24.18 0.41
CA TYR A 49 5.83 22.84 0.36
C TYR A 49 6.79 21.74 0.84
N GLU A 50 8.01 21.68 0.30
CA GLU A 50 8.98 20.64 0.65
C GLU A 50 9.42 20.73 2.12
N ASN A 51 9.54 21.95 2.66
CA ASN A 51 9.84 22.17 4.07
C ASN A 51 8.69 21.81 5.01
N ALA A 52 7.44 21.93 4.55
CA ALA A 52 6.27 21.59 5.36
C ALA A 52 5.95 20.09 5.35
N THR A 53 6.30 19.38 4.27
CA THR A 53 5.95 17.97 4.06
C THR A 53 7.12 17.01 4.19
N GLY A 54 8.35 17.50 4.03
CA GLY A 54 9.56 16.69 3.97
C GLY A 54 9.81 16.04 2.61
N ARG A 55 8.83 16.14 1.71
CA ARG A 55 8.81 15.50 0.40
C ARG A 55 9.58 16.39 -0.58
N ASN A 56 10.82 16.01 -0.90
CA ASN A 56 11.56 16.70 -1.94
C ASN A 56 11.16 16.13 -3.31
N VAL A 57 10.57 16.95 -4.17
CA VAL A 57 9.89 16.47 -5.38
C VAL A 57 10.87 15.81 -6.35
N ASN A 58 12.03 16.43 -6.57
CA ASN A 58 13.05 15.90 -7.48
C ASN A 58 13.62 14.56 -6.97
N GLU A 59 13.89 14.45 -5.66
CA GLU A 59 14.34 13.20 -5.05
C GLU A 59 13.28 12.10 -5.19
N LEU A 60 12.02 12.41 -4.96
CA LEU A 60 10.92 11.44 -5.06
C LEU A 60 10.64 11.00 -6.50
N HIS A 61 10.86 11.88 -7.49
CA HIS A 61 10.85 11.48 -8.89
C HIS A 61 11.96 10.47 -9.19
N ALA A 62 13.18 10.72 -8.67
CA ALA A 62 14.30 9.80 -8.83
C ALA A 62 14.07 8.47 -8.08
N VAL A 63 13.41 8.50 -6.92
CA VAL A 63 12.98 7.30 -6.18
C VAL A 63 12.02 6.48 -7.03
N LEU A 64 10.97 7.10 -7.58
CA LEU A 64 10.02 6.40 -8.44
C LEU A 64 10.72 5.78 -9.66
N ASP A 65 11.60 6.53 -10.32
CA ASP A 65 12.32 6.02 -11.49
C ASP A 65 13.25 4.85 -11.16
N GLU A 66 13.96 4.88 -10.02
CA GLU A 66 14.78 3.77 -9.55
C GLU A 66 13.93 2.56 -9.13
N THR A 67 12.81 2.77 -8.43
CA THR A 67 11.86 1.70 -8.08
C THR A 67 11.32 1.00 -9.33
N LEU A 68 10.86 1.77 -10.32
CA LEU A 68 10.34 1.22 -11.58
C LEU A 68 11.42 0.41 -12.33
N LYS A 69 12.67 0.87 -12.30
CA LYS A 69 13.82 0.15 -12.86
C LYS A 69 14.14 -1.15 -12.10
N GLN A 70 14.08 -1.14 -10.76
CA GLN A 70 14.30 -2.36 -9.96
C GLN A 70 13.18 -3.38 -10.15
N ILE A 71 11.92 -2.93 -10.24
CA ILE A 71 10.75 -3.76 -10.56
C ILE A 71 10.90 -4.41 -11.94
N GLU A 72 11.34 -3.65 -12.95
CA GLU A 72 11.63 -4.19 -14.26
C GLU A 72 12.73 -5.25 -14.21
N ALA A 73 13.84 -4.97 -13.51
CA ALA A 73 14.95 -5.90 -13.35
C ALA A 73 14.55 -7.20 -12.63
N ALA A 74 13.60 -7.12 -11.69
CA ALA A 74 13.02 -8.26 -11.01
C ALA A 74 12.14 -9.16 -11.91
N SER A 75 11.88 -8.75 -13.17
CA SER A 75 11.13 -9.51 -14.16
C SER A 75 9.73 -9.94 -13.68
N VAL A 76 9.04 -9.02 -13.00
CA VAL A 76 7.68 -9.27 -12.49
C VAL A 76 6.66 -9.40 -13.63
N ASN A 77 5.59 -10.16 -13.39
CA ASN A 77 4.47 -10.29 -14.31
C ASN A 77 3.43 -9.18 -14.12
N ALA A 78 3.36 -8.60 -12.92
CA ALA A 78 2.43 -7.53 -12.60
C ALA A 78 2.97 -6.53 -11.57
N LEU A 79 2.41 -5.33 -11.59
CA LEU A 79 2.60 -4.26 -10.62
C LEU A 79 1.23 -3.85 -10.06
N LEU A 80 1.12 -3.85 -8.75
CA LEU A 80 -0.04 -3.43 -7.96
C LEU A 80 0.29 -2.07 -7.33
N ILE A 81 -0.62 -1.09 -7.47
CA ILE A 81 -0.48 0.22 -6.84
C ILE A 81 -1.70 0.51 -5.96
N CYS A 82 -1.48 0.55 -4.63
CA CYS A 82 -2.53 0.59 -3.61
C CYS A 82 -3.02 2.02 -3.28
N GLY A 83 -3.18 2.88 -4.28
CA GLY A 83 -3.70 4.24 -4.09
C GLY A 83 -2.65 5.31 -3.82
N ASP A 84 -3.14 6.53 -3.61
CA ASP A 84 -2.39 7.78 -3.48
C ASP A 84 -1.29 7.92 -4.54
N LEU A 85 -1.75 7.79 -5.79
CA LEU A 85 -0.92 7.87 -6.98
C LEU A 85 -0.31 9.27 -7.12
N THR A 86 -1.09 10.30 -6.83
CA THR A 86 -0.72 11.70 -6.97
C THR A 86 -0.62 12.40 -5.62
N ASN A 87 0.09 13.53 -5.60
CA ASN A 87 0.25 14.31 -4.38
C ASN A 87 -1.09 14.83 -3.84
N HIS A 88 -1.91 15.44 -4.71
CA HIS A 88 -3.20 15.98 -4.34
C HIS A 88 -4.15 16.09 -5.54
N GLY A 89 -4.21 15.02 -6.34
CA GLY A 89 -5.23 14.81 -7.37
C GLY A 89 -5.04 15.72 -8.56
N GLU A 90 -3.84 16.24 -8.78
CA GLU A 90 -3.59 17.13 -9.89
C GLU A 90 -3.63 16.34 -11.20
N ARG A 91 -4.46 16.78 -12.14
CA ARG A 91 -4.61 16.14 -13.46
C ARG A 91 -3.28 16.03 -14.21
N GLY A 92 -2.40 17.04 -14.06
CA GLY A 92 -1.05 17.02 -14.62
C GLY A 92 -0.19 15.89 -14.06
N SER A 93 -0.23 15.70 -12.72
CA SER A 93 0.46 14.61 -12.03
C SER A 93 -0.03 13.23 -12.52
N HIS A 94 -1.34 13.02 -12.65
CA HIS A 94 -1.90 11.78 -13.19
C HIS A 94 -1.34 11.47 -14.58
N LEU A 95 -1.38 12.44 -15.49
CA LEU A 95 -0.94 12.26 -16.87
C LEU A 95 0.55 11.92 -16.98
N GLU A 96 1.39 12.56 -16.17
CA GLU A 96 2.83 12.31 -16.18
C GLU A 96 3.18 10.96 -15.53
N LEU A 97 2.54 10.60 -14.41
CA LEU A 97 2.70 9.29 -13.81
C LEU A 97 2.28 8.17 -14.78
N ILE A 98 1.18 8.34 -15.50
CA ILE A 98 0.73 7.39 -16.53
C ILE A 98 1.82 7.17 -17.58
N ARG A 99 2.50 8.22 -18.06
CA ARG A 99 3.60 8.08 -19.03
C ARG A 99 4.75 7.25 -18.46
N LYS A 100 5.13 7.47 -17.19
CA LYS A 100 6.16 6.67 -16.51
C LYS A 100 5.74 5.20 -16.44
N LEU A 101 4.51 4.91 -16.01
CA LEU A 101 3.98 3.54 -15.90
C LEU A 101 3.79 2.84 -17.26
N THR A 102 3.41 3.57 -18.31
CA THR A 102 3.29 3.01 -19.67
C THR A 102 4.59 2.39 -20.16
N SER A 103 5.75 2.92 -19.75
CA SER A 103 7.05 2.36 -20.13
C SER A 103 7.24 0.91 -19.62
N LEU A 104 6.77 0.60 -18.41
CA LEU A 104 6.78 -0.77 -17.86
C LEU A 104 5.74 -1.64 -18.55
N GLN A 105 4.55 -1.10 -18.81
CA GLN A 105 3.50 -1.84 -19.51
C GLN A 105 3.94 -2.29 -20.92
N GLN A 106 4.65 -1.43 -21.66
CA GLN A 106 5.18 -1.77 -22.98
C GLN A 106 6.21 -2.91 -22.94
N LYS A 107 6.81 -3.19 -21.78
CA LYS A 107 7.72 -4.32 -21.54
C LYS A 107 6.99 -5.60 -21.11
N GLY A 108 5.65 -5.59 -21.11
CA GLY A 108 4.81 -6.75 -20.84
C GLY A 108 4.37 -6.89 -19.37
N ILE A 109 4.71 -5.93 -18.51
CA ILE A 109 4.27 -5.92 -17.11
C ILE A 109 2.81 -5.44 -17.05
N ARG A 110 1.91 -6.25 -16.48
CA ARG A 110 0.52 -5.81 -16.23
C ARG A 110 0.49 -4.85 -15.05
N ILE A 111 -0.29 -3.78 -15.13
CA ILE A 111 -0.39 -2.80 -14.05
C ILE A 111 -1.84 -2.74 -13.57
N TYR A 112 -2.04 -2.69 -12.26
CA TYR A 112 -3.35 -2.59 -11.62
C TYR A 112 -3.31 -1.45 -10.60
N VAL A 113 -4.23 -0.50 -10.72
CA VAL A 113 -4.29 0.67 -9.84
C VAL A 113 -5.69 0.89 -9.28
N ILE A 114 -5.75 1.30 -8.02
CA ILE A 114 -6.92 1.93 -7.40
C ILE A 114 -6.56 3.37 -7.02
N PRO A 115 -7.53 4.27 -6.86
CA PRO A 115 -7.27 5.57 -6.26
C PRO A 115 -6.99 5.43 -4.75
N GLY A 116 -6.29 6.41 -4.19
CA GLY A 116 -6.36 6.73 -2.76
C GLY A 116 -7.14 8.02 -2.49
N ASN A 117 -7.12 8.49 -1.24
CA ASN A 117 -7.91 9.64 -0.82
C ASN A 117 -7.37 10.97 -1.38
N HIS A 118 -6.18 10.96 -1.98
CA HIS A 118 -5.57 12.10 -2.65
C HIS A 118 -5.80 12.16 -4.16
N ASP A 119 -6.50 11.22 -4.79
CA ASP A 119 -6.48 11.12 -6.26
C ASP A 119 -7.69 11.70 -6.99
N VAL A 120 -8.90 11.59 -6.42
CA VAL A 120 -10.14 11.80 -7.17
C VAL A 120 -10.98 12.92 -6.56
N ASN A 121 -11.54 13.78 -7.42
CA ASN A 121 -12.37 14.94 -7.05
C ASN A 121 -11.72 15.79 -5.94
N ILE A 122 -10.42 16.07 -6.02
CA ILE A 122 -9.75 16.86 -5.00
C ILE A 122 -10.16 18.34 -5.15
N PRO A 123 -10.82 18.94 -4.15
CA PRO A 123 -11.39 20.28 -4.29
C PRO A 123 -10.34 21.39 -4.35
N ASP A 124 -9.14 21.14 -3.78
CA ASP A 124 -8.09 22.13 -3.59
C ASP A 124 -6.71 21.68 -4.09
N ALA A 125 -6.68 20.95 -5.22
CA ALA A 125 -5.45 20.58 -5.93
C ALA A 125 -4.59 21.82 -6.28
N LYS A 126 -3.26 21.73 -6.10
CA LYS A 126 -2.35 22.87 -6.21
C LYS A 126 -1.14 22.63 -7.12
N ALA A 127 -0.67 23.71 -7.73
CA ALA A 127 0.64 23.84 -8.35
C ALA A 127 1.53 24.76 -7.51
N TYR A 128 2.83 24.47 -7.47
CA TYR A 128 3.86 25.17 -6.72
C TYR A 128 4.87 25.78 -7.70
N VAL A 129 4.53 26.95 -8.23
CA VAL A 129 5.32 27.67 -9.25
C VAL A 129 5.47 29.13 -8.84
N GLY A 130 6.72 29.61 -8.80
CA GLY A 130 7.03 30.97 -8.36
C GLY A 130 6.95 31.12 -6.83
N ASP A 131 6.36 32.21 -6.37
CA ASP A 131 6.43 32.62 -4.96
C ASP A 131 5.34 31.99 -4.07
N GLU A 132 4.18 31.68 -4.66
CA GLU A 132 3.00 31.15 -3.98
C GLU A 132 2.36 29.98 -4.73
N SER A 133 1.67 29.09 -4.00
CA SER A 133 0.90 28.00 -4.63
C SER A 133 -0.35 28.53 -5.34
N SER A 134 -0.77 27.89 -6.41
CA SER A 134 -1.98 28.25 -7.16
C SER A 134 -2.88 27.02 -7.41
N PRO A 135 -4.21 27.17 -7.54
CA PRO A 135 -5.08 26.05 -7.87
C PRO A 135 -4.76 25.43 -9.23
N THR A 136 -4.92 24.12 -9.35
CA THR A 136 -4.82 23.37 -10.61
C THR A 136 -6.01 22.45 -10.82
N GLN A 137 -6.14 21.89 -12.02
CA GLN A 137 -7.24 20.97 -12.34
C GLN A 137 -7.07 19.63 -11.62
N THR A 138 -8.17 19.08 -11.14
CA THR A 138 -8.28 17.68 -10.68
C THR A 138 -9.00 16.81 -11.70
N VAL A 139 -9.13 15.50 -11.42
CA VAL A 139 -9.86 14.53 -12.24
C VAL A 139 -11.14 14.06 -11.56
N SER A 140 -12.17 13.78 -12.37
CA SER A 140 -13.37 13.10 -11.88
C SER A 140 -13.15 11.60 -11.73
N ALA A 141 -13.99 10.89 -10.98
CA ALA A 141 -13.93 9.42 -10.91
C ALA A 141 -14.03 8.76 -12.29
N LYS A 142 -14.90 9.29 -13.16
CA LYS A 142 -15.02 8.83 -14.54
C LYS A 142 -13.73 9.06 -15.33
N GLU A 143 -13.16 10.26 -15.24
CA GLU A 143 -11.91 10.58 -15.92
C GLU A 143 -10.75 9.74 -15.38
N PHE A 144 -10.69 9.48 -14.08
CA PHE A 144 -9.70 8.57 -13.48
C PHE A 144 -9.77 7.19 -14.15
N ALA A 145 -10.96 6.58 -14.24
CA ALA A 145 -11.13 5.29 -14.91
C ALA A 145 -10.78 5.32 -16.41
N GLU A 146 -10.97 6.46 -17.08
CA GLU A 146 -10.61 6.64 -18.50
C GLU A 146 -9.10 6.79 -18.69
N LEU A 147 -8.45 7.61 -17.86
CA LEU A 147 -7.00 7.82 -17.88
C LEU A 147 -6.22 6.55 -17.52
N TYR A 148 -6.66 5.89 -16.46
CA TYR A 148 -6.08 4.64 -15.97
C TYR A 148 -6.67 3.40 -16.65
N ALA A 149 -7.44 3.56 -17.74
CA ALA A 149 -8.07 2.44 -18.45
C ALA A 149 -7.10 1.26 -18.69
N PRO A 150 -5.87 1.46 -19.20
CA PRO A 150 -4.94 0.36 -19.45
C PRO A 150 -4.42 -0.33 -18.18
N PHE A 151 -4.58 0.26 -16.99
CA PHE A 151 -4.00 -0.22 -15.74
C PHE A 151 -5.08 -0.87 -14.85
N GLY A 152 -5.74 -1.89 -15.41
CA GLY A 152 -6.74 -2.71 -14.73
C GLY A 152 -8.16 -2.53 -15.30
N TYR A 153 -8.63 -1.30 -15.42
CA TYR A 153 -10.04 -1.00 -15.72
C TYR A 153 -10.53 -1.53 -17.08
N SER A 154 -9.75 -1.44 -18.16
CA SER A 154 -10.13 -1.94 -19.49
C SER A 154 -10.02 -3.46 -19.63
N GLY A 155 -9.15 -4.07 -18.83
CA GLY A 155 -8.93 -5.52 -18.79
C GLY A 155 -9.75 -6.24 -17.73
N ALA A 156 -10.56 -5.51 -16.95
CA ALA A 156 -11.34 -6.07 -15.86
C ALA A 156 -12.41 -7.06 -16.37
N ILE A 157 -12.56 -8.17 -15.65
CA ILE A 157 -13.62 -9.16 -15.87
C ILE A 157 -14.98 -8.56 -15.51
N ARG A 158 -15.01 -7.78 -14.43
CA ARG A 158 -16.21 -7.13 -13.90
C ARG A 158 -15.80 -5.81 -13.25
N ARG A 159 -16.63 -4.79 -13.40
CA ARG A 159 -16.50 -3.52 -12.70
C ARG A 159 -17.68 -3.35 -11.76
N ASP A 160 -17.44 -2.78 -10.59
CA ASP A 160 -18.52 -2.28 -9.76
C ASP A 160 -19.15 -1.04 -10.43
N SER A 161 -20.45 -0.87 -10.23
CA SER A 161 -21.21 0.28 -10.73
C SER A 161 -21.28 1.42 -9.72
N ALA A 162 -20.99 1.16 -8.43
CA ALA A 162 -21.10 2.13 -7.34
C ALA A 162 -19.76 2.82 -7.00
N SER A 163 -18.63 2.25 -7.40
CA SER A 163 -17.29 2.77 -7.10
C SER A 163 -16.30 2.51 -8.26
N LEU A 164 -15.03 2.85 -8.06
CA LEU A 164 -13.94 2.48 -8.98
C LEU A 164 -13.42 1.05 -8.77
N SER A 165 -14.13 0.21 -8.01
CA SER A 165 -13.75 -1.20 -7.80
C SER A 165 -13.85 -2.04 -9.08
N TYR A 166 -12.96 -3.03 -9.22
CA TYR A 166 -12.98 -3.96 -10.34
C TYR A 166 -12.33 -5.31 -10.00
N LEU A 167 -12.66 -6.34 -10.80
CA LEU A 167 -12.13 -7.69 -10.70
C LEU A 167 -11.24 -7.99 -11.90
N SER A 168 -10.06 -8.54 -11.68
CA SER A 168 -9.14 -8.98 -12.74
C SER A 168 -8.68 -10.42 -12.53
N ALA A 169 -8.46 -11.17 -13.62
CA ALA A 169 -7.74 -12.44 -13.55
C ALA A 169 -6.24 -12.20 -13.61
N LEU A 170 -5.53 -12.60 -12.55
CA LEU A 170 -4.08 -12.68 -12.57
C LEU A 170 -3.61 -13.94 -13.32
N THR A 171 -4.30 -15.06 -13.07
CA THR A 171 -4.20 -16.34 -13.79
C THR A 171 -5.58 -16.99 -13.86
N ASP A 172 -5.68 -18.18 -14.48
CA ASP A 172 -6.95 -18.93 -14.53
C ASP A 172 -7.46 -19.38 -13.15
N SER A 173 -6.58 -19.44 -12.14
CA SER A 173 -6.88 -19.90 -10.79
C SER A 173 -6.66 -18.84 -9.70
N LEU A 174 -6.31 -17.62 -10.09
CA LEU A 174 -6.03 -16.50 -9.18
C LEU A 174 -6.64 -15.21 -9.71
N TRP A 175 -7.52 -14.60 -8.91
CA TRP A 175 -8.11 -13.30 -9.18
C TRP A 175 -7.57 -12.23 -8.23
N LEU A 176 -7.62 -10.99 -8.69
CA LEU A 176 -7.39 -9.78 -7.91
C LEU A 176 -8.70 -8.99 -7.83
N LEU A 177 -9.20 -8.79 -6.62
CA LEU A 177 -10.34 -7.95 -6.32
C LEU A 177 -9.83 -6.59 -5.82
N SER A 178 -9.89 -5.60 -6.70
CA SER A 178 -9.45 -4.22 -6.43
C SER A 178 -10.63 -3.40 -5.92
N LEU A 179 -10.54 -2.94 -4.67
CA LEU A 179 -11.60 -2.27 -3.93
C LEU A 179 -11.29 -0.78 -3.76
N ASP A 180 -12.17 0.07 -4.28
CA ASP A 180 -12.15 1.51 -4.03
C ASP A 180 -12.86 1.81 -2.70
N SER A 181 -12.07 2.23 -1.70
CA SER A 181 -12.53 2.60 -0.37
C SER A 181 -12.61 4.11 -0.13
N ASN A 182 -12.45 4.92 -1.17
CA ASN A 182 -12.34 6.37 -1.03
C ASN A 182 -13.69 7.07 -1.04
N ARG A 183 -13.74 8.23 -0.40
CA ARG A 183 -14.98 9.01 -0.17
C ARG A 183 -15.01 10.30 -0.99
N TYR A 184 -14.47 10.27 -2.20
CA TYR A 184 -14.33 11.45 -3.08
C TYR A 184 -15.65 12.10 -3.53
N ASN A 185 -16.80 11.43 -3.36
CA ASN A 185 -18.12 12.02 -3.60
C ASN A 185 -18.64 12.84 -2.40
N GLU A 186 -17.97 12.73 -1.25
CA GLU A 186 -18.32 13.39 0.00
C GLU A 186 -17.36 14.55 0.33
N HIS A 187 -16.36 14.79 -0.53
CA HIS A 187 -15.45 15.94 -0.41
C HIS A 187 -16.24 17.25 -0.36
N THR A 188 -15.72 18.18 0.45
CA THR A 188 -16.27 19.54 0.56
C THR A 188 -15.19 20.56 0.21
N ALA A 189 -14.60 21.20 1.21
CA ALA A 189 -13.50 22.14 1.01
C ALA A 189 -12.13 21.46 0.88
N THR A 190 -12.00 20.23 1.36
CA THR A 190 -10.77 19.41 1.37
C THR A 190 -11.14 17.92 1.22
N SER A 191 -10.15 17.08 0.98
CA SER A 191 -10.32 15.63 0.88
C SER A 191 -10.68 14.99 2.22
N ILE A 192 -11.30 13.81 2.17
CA ILE A 192 -11.62 13.01 3.36
C ILE A 192 -10.59 11.89 3.46
N SER A 193 -9.85 11.87 4.57
CA SER A 193 -8.83 10.85 4.84
C SER A 193 -9.39 9.48 5.25
N GLY A 194 -10.60 9.43 5.81
CA GLY A 194 -11.21 8.17 6.26
C GLY A 194 -11.81 7.34 5.12
N GLY A 195 -11.64 6.01 5.19
CA GLY A 195 -12.10 5.08 4.16
C GLY A 195 -13.44 4.43 4.46
N ARG A 196 -14.17 4.03 3.42
CA ARG A 196 -15.41 3.26 3.52
C ARG A 196 -15.66 2.44 2.25
N LEU A 197 -16.10 1.19 2.41
CA LEU A 197 -16.74 0.45 1.32
C LEU A 197 -18.25 0.67 1.33
N LEU A 198 -18.83 1.04 0.18
CA LEU A 198 -20.28 1.17 0.05
C LEU A 198 -20.95 -0.20 0.22
N PRO A 199 -22.16 -0.29 0.83
CA PRO A 199 -22.85 -1.56 1.02
C PRO A 199 -23.04 -2.36 -0.29
N GLN A 200 -23.29 -1.67 -1.41
CA GLN A 200 -23.42 -2.28 -2.73
C GLN A 200 -22.09 -2.88 -3.22
N THR A 201 -20.97 -2.19 -2.97
CA THR A 201 -19.63 -2.65 -3.30
C THR A 201 -19.24 -3.86 -2.44
N VAL A 202 -19.59 -3.86 -1.14
CA VAL A 202 -19.39 -5.02 -0.25
C VAL A 202 -20.19 -6.22 -0.75
N GLN A 203 -21.48 -6.05 -1.06
CA GLN A 203 -22.29 -7.15 -1.61
C GLN A 203 -21.72 -7.68 -2.93
N TRP A 204 -21.32 -6.79 -3.84
CA TRP A 204 -20.69 -7.15 -5.11
C TRP A 204 -19.39 -7.95 -4.91
N ALA A 205 -18.55 -7.56 -3.94
CA ALA A 205 -17.34 -8.28 -3.57
C ALA A 205 -17.65 -9.68 -3.01
N MET A 206 -18.65 -9.80 -2.13
CA MET A 206 -19.06 -11.08 -1.54
C MET A 206 -19.62 -12.05 -2.59
N ASP A 207 -20.37 -11.55 -3.58
CA ASP A 207 -20.86 -12.36 -4.70
C ASP A 207 -19.70 -12.92 -5.55
N ILE A 208 -18.65 -12.11 -5.78
CA ILE A 208 -17.43 -12.54 -6.47
C ILE A 208 -16.69 -13.61 -5.68
N LEU A 209 -16.52 -13.43 -4.36
CA LEU A 209 -15.82 -14.40 -3.51
C LEU A 209 -16.57 -15.74 -3.45
N SER A 210 -17.91 -15.69 -3.41
CA SER A 210 -18.77 -16.86 -3.48
C SER A 210 -18.63 -17.60 -4.82
N GLU A 211 -18.65 -16.86 -5.93
CA GLU A 211 -18.43 -17.41 -7.28
C GLU A 211 -17.04 -18.06 -7.39
N ALA A 212 -15.99 -17.35 -6.96
CA ALA A 212 -14.61 -17.84 -7.01
C ALA A 212 -14.45 -19.14 -6.22
N ARG A 213 -15.04 -19.22 -5.03
CA ARG A 213 -15.07 -20.45 -4.23
C ARG A 213 -15.70 -21.62 -4.98
N SER A 214 -16.85 -21.41 -5.64
CA SER A 214 -17.51 -22.46 -6.42
C SER A 214 -16.66 -22.97 -7.59
N LYS A 215 -15.71 -22.16 -8.06
CA LYS A 215 -14.78 -22.44 -9.15
C LYS A 215 -13.37 -22.84 -8.67
N ASN A 216 -13.13 -22.94 -7.36
CA ASN A 216 -11.81 -23.18 -6.76
C ASN A 216 -10.75 -22.16 -7.21
N ILE A 217 -11.16 -20.90 -7.34
CA ILE A 217 -10.29 -19.76 -7.67
C ILE A 217 -9.95 -19.02 -6.37
N THR A 218 -8.66 -18.76 -6.15
CA THR A 218 -8.22 -17.91 -5.03
C THR A 218 -8.40 -16.44 -5.41
N VAL A 219 -8.86 -15.60 -4.47
CA VAL A 219 -9.04 -14.16 -4.67
C VAL A 219 -8.17 -13.41 -3.69
N LEU A 220 -7.23 -12.60 -4.20
CA LEU A 220 -6.48 -11.61 -3.41
C LEU A 220 -7.21 -10.27 -3.43
N GLY A 221 -7.15 -9.52 -2.34
CA GLY A 221 -7.67 -8.16 -2.26
C GLY A 221 -6.60 -7.11 -2.54
N MET A 222 -7.02 -5.94 -3.00
CA MET A 222 -6.22 -4.71 -3.01
C MET A 222 -7.14 -3.54 -2.64
N MET A 223 -6.76 -2.73 -1.67
CA MET A 223 -7.53 -1.58 -1.18
C MET A 223 -6.55 -0.47 -0.74
N HIS A 224 -6.97 0.78 -0.65
CA HIS A 224 -6.08 1.84 -0.18
C HIS A 224 -5.94 1.84 1.35
N HIS A 225 -7.06 1.98 2.05
CA HIS A 225 -7.14 1.96 3.51
C HIS A 225 -6.90 0.57 4.11
N GLY A 226 -6.40 0.52 5.34
CA GLY A 226 -6.21 -0.72 6.09
C GLY A 226 -7.54 -1.44 6.42
N LEU A 227 -7.49 -2.76 6.44
CA LEU A 227 -8.54 -3.70 6.80
C LEU A 227 -8.36 -4.26 8.23
N VAL A 228 -7.15 -4.28 8.77
CA VAL A 228 -6.82 -4.73 10.13
C VAL A 228 -5.96 -3.68 10.84
N GLU A 229 -5.97 -3.65 12.17
CA GLU A 229 -5.01 -2.83 12.92
C GLU A 229 -3.57 -3.34 12.73
N HIS A 230 -2.66 -2.45 12.37
CA HIS A 230 -1.22 -2.65 12.21
C HIS A 230 -0.42 -2.20 13.45
N MET A 231 -1.10 -1.58 14.42
CA MET A 231 -0.48 -1.29 15.72
C MET A 231 -1.52 -1.32 16.83
N PRO A 232 -1.11 -1.59 18.09
CA PRO A 232 -2.00 -1.52 19.23
C PRO A 232 -2.79 -0.21 19.29
N TYR A 233 -4.12 -0.33 19.38
CA TYR A 233 -5.06 0.79 19.48
C TYR A 233 -5.12 1.73 18.27
N GLN A 234 -4.67 1.29 17.08
CA GLN A 234 -4.75 2.09 15.86
C GLN A 234 -6.18 2.60 15.58
N ALA A 235 -7.21 1.76 15.73
CA ALA A 235 -8.59 2.18 15.51
C ALA A 235 -9.06 3.27 16.50
N THR A 236 -8.39 3.44 17.64
CA THR A 236 -8.71 4.48 18.62
C THR A 236 -8.01 5.79 18.29
N PHE A 237 -6.71 5.74 17.97
CA PHE A 237 -5.90 6.93 17.78
C PHE A 237 -5.83 7.41 16.32
N PHE A 238 -5.97 6.47 15.39
CA PHE A 238 -5.79 6.62 13.95
C PHE A 238 -6.98 6.02 13.15
N PRO A 239 -8.25 6.25 13.53
CA PRO A 239 -9.40 5.57 12.93
C PRO A 239 -9.54 5.79 11.42
N ASN A 240 -9.10 6.94 10.90
CA ASN A 240 -9.20 7.29 9.48
C ASN A 240 -8.25 6.46 8.59
N TYR A 241 -7.31 5.74 9.17
CA TYR A 241 -6.38 4.90 8.42
C TYR A 241 -6.93 3.50 8.14
N LEU A 242 -8.02 3.14 8.83
CA LEU A 242 -8.77 1.92 8.61
C LEU A 242 -10.04 2.22 7.82
N VAL A 243 -10.51 1.23 7.08
CA VAL A 243 -11.85 1.27 6.49
C VAL A 243 -12.92 1.26 7.59
N GLU A 244 -14.01 2.01 7.42
CA GLU A 244 -15.18 1.91 8.29
C GLU A 244 -15.63 0.44 8.45
N ASP A 245 -16.02 0.05 9.67
CA ASP A 245 -16.39 -1.31 10.03
C ASP A 245 -15.31 -2.39 9.77
N TRP A 246 -14.02 -2.00 9.76
CA TRP A 246 -12.87 -2.88 9.46
C TRP A 246 -12.96 -4.27 10.11
N LYS A 247 -13.29 -4.37 11.40
CA LYS A 247 -13.31 -5.65 12.13
C LYS A 247 -14.37 -6.61 11.59
N LYS A 248 -15.53 -6.07 11.20
CA LYS A 248 -16.61 -6.84 10.59
C LYS A 248 -16.22 -7.25 9.16
N LEU A 249 -15.73 -6.30 8.37
CA LEU A 249 -15.32 -6.55 6.98
C LEU A 249 -14.19 -7.57 6.89
N ALA A 250 -13.16 -7.47 7.74
CA ALA A 250 -12.06 -8.41 7.82
C ALA A 250 -12.56 -9.82 8.12
N ALA A 251 -13.45 -9.98 9.10
CA ALA A 251 -14.04 -11.28 9.43
C ALA A 251 -14.88 -11.84 8.28
N GLU A 252 -15.70 -11.01 7.63
CA GLU A 252 -16.54 -11.41 6.48
C GLU A 252 -15.68 -11.83 5.27
N PHE A 253 -14.64 -11.08 4.93
CA PHE A 253 -13.72 -11.42 3.84
C PHE A 253 -12.87 -12.66 4.15
N ALA A 254 -12.38 -12.81 5.38
CA ALA A 254 -11.69 -14.01 5.83
C ALA A 254 -12.60 -15.24 5.69
N ASP A 255 -13.85 -15.14 6.16
CA ASP A 255 -14.84 -16.22 6.07
C ASP A 255 -15.26 -16.51 4.63
N ALA A 256 -15.29 -15.48 3.77
CA ALA A 256 -15.49 -15.59 2.33
C ALA A 256 -14.28 -16.20 1.58
N GLY A 257 -13.12 -16.33 2.24
CA GLY A 257 -11.97 -17.08 1.72
C GLY A 257 -10.94 -16.22 1.02
N MET A 258 -10.93 -14.91 1.27
CA MET A 258 -9.83 -14.04 0.88
C MET A 258 -8.69 -14.21 1.88
N PRO A 259 -7.50 -14.68 1.47
CA PRO A 259 -6.39 -14.92 2.38
C PRO A 259 -5.55 -13.66 2.63
N VAL A 260 -5.45 -12.75 1.65
CA VAL A 260 -4.56 -11.58 1.69
C VAL A 260 -5.27 -10.38 1.05
N VAL A 261 -5.13 -9.22 1.66
CA VAL A 261 -5.40 -7.91 1.06
C VAL A 261 -4.12 -7.07 1.06
N PHE A 262 -3.82 -6.40 -0.05
CA PHE A 262 -2.73 -5.42 -0.14
C PHE A 262 -3.26 -4.01 0.10
N THR A 263 -2.64 -3.26 1.01
CA THR A 263 -3.07 -1.93 1.46
C THR A 263 -1.91 -0.92 1.49
N GLY A 264 -2.21 0.33 1.86
CA GLY A 264 -1.27 1.43 2.07
C GLY A 264 -1.86 2.46 3.04
N HIS A 265 -1.83 3.74 2.69
CA HIS A 265 -2.50 4.87 3.39
C HIS A 265 -1.93 5.26 4.76
N PHE A 266 -1.64 4.31 5.65
CA PHE A 266 -1.00 4.62 6.94
C PHE A 266 0.51 4.87 6.81
N HIS A 267 1.05 4.50 5.65
CA HIS A 267 2.44 4.64 5.23
C HIS A 267 3.43 3.77 6.03
N ALA A 268 2.92 2.82 6.81
CA ALA A 268 3.74 1.83 7.48
C ALA A 268 4.05 0.67 6.54
N ASN A 269 5.21 0.04 6.73
CA ASN A 269 5.56 -1.17 6.00
C ASN A 269 5.35 -2.38 6.91
N ASP A 270 4.09 -2.76 7.09
CA ASP A 270 3.65 -3.70 8.13
C ASP A 270 2.76 -4.82 7.56
N ILE A 271 2.72 -5.98 8.22
CA ILE A 271 1.79 -7.07 7.94
C ILE A 271 1.11 -7.50 9.22
N SER A 272 -0.21 -7.30 9.27
CA SER A 272 -1.04 -7.77 10.37
C SER A 272 -2.04 -8.82 9.90
N SER A 273 -2.72 -9.47 10.85
CA SER A 273 -3.73 -10.47 10.51
C SER A 273 -4.91 -10.47 11.47
N LEU A 274 -6.06 -10.87 10.93
CA LEU A 274 -7.26 -11.14 11.72
C LEU A 274 -7.75 -12.55 11.46
N THR A 275 -8.00 -13.29 12.54
CA THR A 275 -8.67 -14.60 12.48
C THR A 275 -10.12 -14.46 12.94
N SER A 276 -11.05 -14.84 12.08
CA SER A 276 -12.49 -14.80 12.34
C SER A 276 -12.90 -15.80 13.42
N ALA A 277 -14.13 -15.66 13.93
CA ALA A 277 -14.71 -16.63 14.86
C ALA A 277 -14.85 -18.05 14.27
N ASN A 278 -14.84 -18.18 12.93
CA ASN A 278 -14.88 -19.47 12.24
C ASN A 278 -13.48 -20.05 11.97
N GLY A 279 -12.43 -19.42 12.50
CA GLY A 279 -11.04 -19.88 12.37
C GLY A 279 -10.40 -19.56 11.02
N ASN A 280 -10.99 -18.64 10.24
CA ASN A 280 -10.40 -18.23 8.95
C ASN A 280 -9.56 -16.97 9.14
N THR A 281 -8.34 -16.97 8.62
CA THR A 281 -7.41 -15.85 8.73
C THR A 281 -7.37 -15.05 7.42
N ILE A 282 -7.35 -13.72 7.55
CA ILE A 282 -6.98 -12.79 6.47
C ILE A 282 -5.77 -12.00 6.93
N TYR A 283 -4.79 -11.85 6.04
CA TYR A 283 -3.62 -11.01 6.23
C TYR A 283 -3.83 -9.67 5.52
N ASP A 284 -3.51 -8.59 6.23
CA ASP A 284 -3.43 -7.25 5.67
C ASP A 284 -1.96 -6.91 5.46
N VAL A 285 -1.57 -6.66 4.22
CA VAL A 285 -0.19 -6.38 3.82
C VAL A 285 -0.10 -4.92 3.43
N GLU A 286 0.24 -4.07 4.39
CA GLU A 286 0.39 -2.64 4.20
C GLU A 286 1.77 -2.34 3.58
N THR A 287 1.78 -1.79 2.38
CA THR A 287 3.04 -1.33 1.78
C THR A 287 3.25 0.14 2.12
N GLY A 288 4.38 0.45 2.76
CA GLY A 288 4.67 1.81 3.19
C GLY A 288 4.80 2.79 2.02
N SER A 289 4.82 4.08 2.33
CA SER A 289 4.81 5.13 1.30
C SER A 289 6.14 5.22 0.57
N LEU A 290 6.07 5.19 -0.77
CA LEU A 290 7.23 5.47 -1.61
C LEU A 290 7.70 6.94 -1.53
N SER A 291 6.94 7.79 -0.84
CA SER A 291 7.21 9.21 -0.62
C SER A 291 7.77 9.55 0.76
N GLN A 292 7.95 8.57 1.64
CA GLN A 292 8.45 8.76 3.01
C GLN A 292 9.42 7.64 3.40
N TYR A 293 10.20 7.84 4.46
CA TYR A 293 11.05 6.77 4.99
C TYR A 293 10.20 5.53 5.31
N PRO A 294 10.64 4.31 4.94
CA PRO A 294 11.95 3.93 4.36
C PRO A 294 12.00 3.84 2.83
N LEU A 295 11.00 4.38 2.12
CA LEU A 295 10.82 4.33 0.66
C LEU A 295 10.66 2.89 0.14
N PRO A 296 9.66 2.13 0.62
CA PRO A 296 9.55 0.71 0.31
C PRO A 296 8.80 0.42 -0.99
N TYR A 297 9.06 -0.76 -1.52
CA TYR A 297 8.15 -1.51 -2.38
C TYR A 297 8.32 -3.00 -2.04
N ARG A 298 7.35 -3.85 -2.39
CA ARG A 298 7.39 -5.29 -2.09
C ARG A 298 7.44 -6.12 -3.36
N LEU A 299 8.18 -7.22 -3.32
CA LEU A 299 8.11 -8.30 -4.31
C LEU A 299 7.30 -9.46 -3.74
N ILE A 300 6.38 -9.98 -4.55
CA ILE A 300 5.49 -11.09 -4.21
C ILE A 300 5.75 -12.22 -5.19
N GLU A 301 6.05 -13.42 -4.68
CA GLU A 301 6.16 -14.63 -5.49
C GLU A 301 5.09 -15.63 -5.08
N ILE A 302 4.24 -16.03 -6.03
CA ILE A 302 3.20 -17.02 -5.83
C ILE A 302 3.54 -18.28 -6.63
N ASP A 303 3.81 -19.37 -5.91
CA ASP A 303 4.07 -20.69 -6.47
C ASP A 303 3.08 -21.70 -5.87
N GLY A 304 2.14 -22.14 -6.70
CA GLY A 304 1.02 -22.98 -6.26
C GLY A 304 0.17 -22.30 -5.19
N ASN A 305 0.20 -22.85 -3.98
CA ASN A 305 -0.51 -22.30 -2.81
C ASN A 305 0.38 -21.44 -1.92
N THR A 306 1.67 -21.29 -2.22
CA THR A 306 2.61 -20.54 -1.39
C THR A 306 2.73 -19.12 -1.92
N LEU A 307 2.54 -18.14 -1.04
CA LEU A 307 2.83 -16.73 -1.32
C LEU A 307 4.04 -16.32 -0.48
N LYS A 308 5.07 -15.77 -1.11
CA LYS A 308 6.24 -15.16 -0.46
C LYS A 308 6.20 -13.66 -0.65
N ILE A 309 6.58 -12.92 0.40
CA ILE A 309 6.67 -11.47 0.43
C ILE A 309 8.09 -11.11 0.82
N ASP A 310 8.70 -10.22 0.04
CA ASP A 310 10.01 -9.64 0.30
C ASP A 310 9.92 -8.11 0.14
N SER A 311 10.14 -7.36 1.22
CA SER A 311 10.20 -5.90 1.22
C SER A 311 11.56 -5.41 0.75
N HIS A 312 11.55 -4.38 -0.09
CA HIS A 312 12.72 -3.70 -0.64
C HIS A 312 12.63 -2.21 -0.35
N PHE A 313 13.78 -1.57 -0.15
CA PHE A 313 13.86 -0.16 0.23
C PHE A 313 14.83 0.59 -0.68
N ILE A 314 14.43 1.77 -1.16
CA ILE A 314 15.32 2.60 -1.98
C ILE A 314 16.35 3.30 -1.09
N GLN A 315 17.55 2.72 -1.07
CA GLN A 315 18.67 3.19 -0.25
C GLN A 315 19.30 4.48 -0.77
N SER A 316 19.35 4.62 -2.11
CA SER A 316 20.01 5.73 -2.78
C SER A 316 19.42 5.97 -4.16
N VAL A 317 19.59 7.19 -4.67
CA VAL A 317 19.30 7.58 -6.06
C VAL A 317 20.47 8.36 -6.63
N GLU A 318 20.49 8.58 -7.93
CA GLU A 318 21.55 9.37 -8.58
C GLU A 318 21.70 10.74 -7.91
N GLY A 319 22.92 11.07 -7.49
CA GLY A 319 23.24 12.32 -6.80
C GLY A 319 22.92 12.35 -5.29
N VAL A 320 22.22 11.35 -4.74
CA VAL A 320 21.85 11.29 -3.31
C VAL A 320 22.16 9.89 -2.73
N PRO A 321 23.44 9.61 -2.39
CA PRO A 321 23.88 8.29 -1.93
C PRO A 321 23.36 7.89 -0.55
N ASN A 322 23.02 8.86 0.31
CA ASN A 322 22.52 8.66 1.66
C ASN A 322 21.02 8.99 1.78
N LEU A 323 20.24 8.66 0.74
CA LEU A 323 18.84 9.03 0.65
C LEU A 323 18.03 8.51 1.84
N GLN A 324 18.20 7.23 2.20
CA GLN A 324 17.41 6.64 3.28
C GLN A 324 17.69 7.31 4.63
N GLU A 325 18.95 7.53 4.99
CA GLU A 325 19.34 8.26 6.22
C GLU A 325 18.71 9.67 6.23
N LYS A 326 18.77 10.38 5.10
CA LYS A 326 18.18 11.72 4.96
C LYS A 326 16.66 11.71 5.19
N TYR A 327 15.95 10.71 4.66
CA TYR A 327 14.49 10.59 4.85
C TYR A 327 14.14 10.13 6.26
N GLN A 328 14.98 9.29 6.88
CA GLN A 328 14.82 8.90 8.28
C GLN A 328 14.89 10.13 9.20
N GLU A 329 15.93 10.95 9.07
CA GLU A 329 16.08 12.17 9.89
C GLU A 329 14.90 13.15 9.71
N LYS A 330 14.37 13.24 8.48
CA LYS A 330 13.17 14.04 8.22
C LYS A 330 11.97 13.45 8.96
N MET A 331 11.73 12.16 8.83
CA MET A 331 10.62 11.47 9.47
C MET A 331 10.69 11.57 11.00
N GLU A 332 11.89 11.44 11.59
CA GLU A 332 12.11 11.62 13.02
C GLU A 332 11.68 13.01 13.50
N ARG A 333 12.07 14.07 12.77
CA ARG A 333 11.65 15.43 13.10
C ARG A 333 10.13 15.61 13.01
N TYR A 334 9.50 15.06 11.97
CA TYR A 334 8.03 15.13 11.82
C TYR A 334 7.28 14.34 12.88
N ALA A 335 7.71 13.11 13.15
CA ALA A 335 7.10 12.23 14.14
C ALA A 335 7.20 12.85 15.53
N LYS A 336 8.37 13.39 15.90
CA LYS A 336 8.55 14.13 17.16
C LYS A 336 7.63 15.34 17.25
N ALA A 337 7.60 16.20 16.24
CA ALA A 337 6.74 17.40 16.25
C ALA A 337 5.24 17.03 16.33
N SER A 338 4.83 15.97 15.62
CA SER A 338 3.47 15.42 15.68
C SER A 338 3.14 14.92 17.09
N ALA A 339 4.05 14.16 17.71
CA ALA A 339 3.89 13.67 19.07
C ALA A 339 3.76 14.83 20.07
N GLU A 340 4.62 15.85 20.00
CA GLU A 340 4.54 17.04 20.87
C GLU A 340 3.19 17.78 20.72
N ALA A 341 2.72 17.95 19.48
CA ALA A 341 1.42 18.56 19.21
C ALA A 341 0.26 17.74 19.77
N GLN A 342 0.29 16.41 19.62
CA GLN A 342 -0.73 15.52 20.18
C GLN A 342 -0.74 15.54 21.71
N LEU A 343 0.42 15.43 22.35
CA LEU A 343 0.55 15.48 23.82
C LEU A 343 0.01 16.81 24.38
N SER A 344 0.29 17.91 23.69
CA SER A 344 -0.24 19.23 24.04
C SER A 344 -1.77 19.29 23.95
N ARG A 345 -2.36 18.62 22.96
CA ARG A 345 -3.82 18.55 22.76
C ARG A 345 -4.53 17.71 23.81
N LEU A 346 -3.90 16.63 24.29
CA LEU A 346 -4.47 15.74 25.32
C LEU A 346 -4.58 16.39 26.70
N LYS A 347 -3.95 17.57 26.91
CA LYS A 347 -3.97 18.34 28.16
C LYS A 347 -3.57 17.52 29.40
N ILE A 348 -2.73 16.50 29.21
CA ILE A 348 -2.19 15.70 30.31
C ILE A 348 -1.14 16.56 31.03
N PRO A 349 -1.23 16.75 32.36
CA PRO A 349 -0.29 17.58 33.11
C PRO A 349 1.04 16.83 33.29
N LEU A 350 1.89 16.88 32.27
CA LEU A 350 3.26 16.35 32.29
C LEU A 350 4.27 17.49 32.46
N ALA A 351 5.34 17.23 33.22
CA ALA A 351 6.53 18.08 33.26
C ALA A 351 7.12 18.21 31.84
N GLU A 352 7.81 19.33 31.56
CA GLU A 352 8.33 19.61 30.23
C GLU A 352 9.36 18.56 29.80
N GLU A 353 10.23 18.16 30.71
CA GLU A 353 11.23 17.12 30.48
C GLU A 353 10.58 15.76 30.15
N THR A 354 9.53 15.39 30.87
CA THR A 354 8.76 14.16 30.61
C THR A 354 8.05 14.21 29.26
N ARG A 355 7.50 15.37 28.88
CA ARG A 355 6.84 15.57 27.59
C ARG A 355 7.82 15.39 26.42
N GLN A 356 9.01 15.99 26.52
CA GLN A 356 10.05 15.87 25.50
C GLN A 356 10.54 14.43 25.37
N ALA A 357 10.82 13.76 26.50
CA ALA A 357 11.22 12.36 26.50
C ALA A 357 10.16 11.43 25.88
N LEU A 358 8.88 11.68 26.15
CA LEU A 358 7.77 10.93 25.54
C LEU A 358 7.66 11.21 24.03
N ALA A 359 7.85 12.45 23.59
CA ALA A 359 7.85 12.77 22.16
C ALA A 359 9.01 12.10 21.41
N ASP A 360 10.20 12.07 22.02
CA ASP A 360 11.37 11.36 21.47
C ASP A 360 11.12 9.85 21.39
N LEU A 361 10.53 9.24 22.43
CA LEU A 361 10.17 7.83 22.42
C LEU A 361 9.12 7.51 21.34
N LEU A 362 8.06 8.30 21.24
CA LEU A 362 7.02 8.11 20.21
C LEU A 362 7.58 8.28 18.80
N SER A 363 8.52 9.21 18.60
CA SER A 363 9.24 9.35 17.34
C SER A 363 10.03 8.09 17.00
N ARG A 364 10.79 7.54 17.94
CA ARG A 364 11.58 6.30 17.72
C ARG A 364 10.69 5.11 17.40
N ILE A 365 9.60 4.94 18.14
CA ILE A 365 8.61 3.89 17.88
C ILE A 365 8.02 4.05 16.48
N ASN A 366 7.69 5.27 16.07
CA ASN A 366 7.18 5.51 14.73
C ASN A 366 8.19 5.15 13.63
N ILE A 367 9.48 5.45 13.80
CA ILE A 367 10.53 5.06 12.84
C ILE A 367 10.65 3.56 12.70
N LEU A 368 10.61 2.82 13.82
CA LEU A 368 10.60 1.37 13.78
C LEU A 368 9.36 0.87 13.01
N HIS A 369 8.19 1.40 13.34
CA HIS A 369 6.93 0.96 12.74
C HIS A 369 6.85 1.18 11.23
N VAL A 370 7.26 2.35 10.75
CA VAL A 370 7.23 2.60 9.30
C VAL A 370 8.25 1.76 8.53
N ALA A 371 9.30 1.26 9.21
CA ALA A 371 10.30 0.37 8.61
C ALA A 371 9.88 -1.12 8.57
N GLY A 372 9.02 -1.54 9.51
CA GLY A 372 8.64 -2.94 9.73
C GLY A 372 9.71 -3.77 10.45
N ASP A 373 9.32 -4.95 10.91
CA ASP A 373 10.02 -5.88 11.80
C ASP A 373 10.51 -5.19 13.10
N GLU A 374 9.62 -4.48 13.78
CA GLU A 374 9.96 -3.64 14.92
C GLU A 374 10.62 -4.44 16.02
N LYS A 375 11.82 -4.00 16.39
CA LYS A 375 12.57 -4.55 17.51
C LYS A 375 12.80 -3.44 18.50
N VAL A 376 12.26 -3.63 19.70
CA VAL A 376 12.62 -2.78 20.85
C VAL A 376 14.07 -3.07 21.19
N ASP A 377 14.97 -2.17 20.81
CA ASP A 377 16.36 -2.23 21.23
C ASP A 377 16.52 -1.87 22.72
N ALA A 378 17.71 -2.08 23.27
CA ALA A 378 17.97 -1.86 24.69
C ALA A 378 17.73 -0.39 25.10
N GLU A 379 18.04 0.56 24.21
CA GLU A 379 17.86 1.99 24.48
C GLU A 379 16.38 2.37 24.53
N THR A 380 15.57 1.86 23.59
CA THR A 380 14.13 2.05 23.55
C THR A 380 13.46 1.38 24.74
N ALA A 381 13.85 0.16 25.11
CA ALA A 381 13.36 -0.52 26.30
C ALA A 381 13.65 0.29 27.57
N GLU A 382 14.87 0.82 27.72
CA GLU A 382 15.24 1.68 28.84
C GLU A 382 14.42 2.98 28.86
N ALA A 383 14.17 3.59 27.70
CA ALA A 383 13.35 4.78 27.59
C ALA A 383 11.88 4.52 27.98
N ILE A 384 11.30 3.40 27.53
CA ILE A 384 9.94 2.98 27.92
C ILE A 384 9.88 2.75 29.44
N GLN A 385 10.85 2.04 30.00
CA GLN A 385 10.90 1.74 31.44
C GLN A 385 10.96 3.03 32.28
N LYS A 386 11.88 3.95 31.95
CA LYS A 386 12.03 5.24 32.63
C LYS A 386 10.76 6.08 32.55
N LEU A 387 10.09 6.05 31.39
CA LEU A 387 8.83 6.77 31.22
C LEU A 387 7.72 6.19 32.11
N ALA A 388 7.57 4.86 32.15
CA ALA A 388 6.57 4.19 32.98
C ALA A 388 6.76 4.50 34.48
N GLU A 389 8.01 4.47 34.95
CA GLU A 389 8.37 4.88 36.31
C GLU A 389 8.00 6.35 36.58
N SER A 390 8.23 7.24 35.60
CA SER A 390 7.93 8.68 35.75
C SER A 390 6.44 9.00 35.84
N VAL A 391 5.56 8.11 35.35
CA VAL A 391 4.10 8.23 35.45
C VAL A 391 3.51 7.39 36.59
N GLY A 392 4.35 6.78 37.43
CA GLY A 392 3.96 6.07 38.66
C GLY A 392 3.61 4.60 38.47
N ASP A 393 3.97 3.98 37.34
CA ASP A 393 3.81 2.54 37.11
C ASP A 393 5.15 1.80 37.34
N GLU A 394 5.53 1.68 38.62
CA GLU A 394 6.79 1.03 39.03
C GLU A 394 6.81 -0.49 38.75
N ASN A 395 5.66 -1.10 38.44
CA ASN A 395 5.56 -2.53 38.12
C ASN A 395 5.46 -2.79 36.61
N PHE A 396 5.58 -1.75 35.77
CA PHE A 396 5.60 -1.90 34.33
C PHE A 396 6.83 -2.72 33.91
N ASP A 397 6.60 -3.79 33.16
CA ASP A 397 7.66 -4.58 32.54
C ASP A 397 7.77 -4.20 31.05
N ALA A 398 8.82 -3.46 30.70
CA ALA A 398 9.08 -3.10 29.30
C ALA A 398 9.23 -4.31 28.38
N LYS A 399 9.52 -5.51 28.90
CA LYS A 399 9.58 -6.75 28.11
C LYS A 399 8.20 -7.30 27.74
N SER A 400 7.14 -6.84 28.40
CA SER A 400 5.75 -7.18 28.06
C SER A 400 5.17 -6.28 26.97
N PHE A 401 5.89 -5.22 26.60
CA PHE A 401 5.47 -4.27 25.59
C PHE A 401 5.70 -4.84 24.18
N GLN A 402 4.61 -5.22 23.52
CA GLN A 402 4.63 -5.69 22.15
C GLN A 402 4.28 -4.52 21.23
N LEU A 403 5.26 -4.08 20.43
CA LEU A 403 5.09 -3.03 19.43
C LEU A 403 4.42 -3.56 18.15
N ASP A 404 4.78 -4.77 17.78
CA ASP A 404 4.51 -5.38 16.48
C ASP A 404 3.52 -6.55 16.61
N PHE A 405 2.54 -6.60 15.70
CA PHE A 405 1.61 -7.71 15.60
C PHE A 405 2.17 -8.78 14.67
N PRO A 406 2.13 -10.08 15.03
CA PRO A 406 2.56 -11.11 14.11
C PRO A 406 1.68 -11.12 12.84
N PRO A 407 2.24 -11.52 11.67
CA PRO A 407 3.58 -12.09 11.44
C PRO A 407 4.70 -11.05 11.24
N ALA A 408 5.88 -11.48 10.74
CA ALA A 408 6.94 -10.56 10.32
C ALA A 408 6.56 -9.79 9.05
N ASP A 409 7.10 -8.58 8.89
CA ASP A 409 6.65 -7.62 7.88
C ASP A 409 7.42 -7.72 6.57
N ASN A 410 8.75 -7.88 6.68
CA ASN A 410 9.63 -7.73 5.53
C ASN A 410 9.85 -9.02 4.77
N HIS A 411 9.85 -10.15 5.46
CA HIS A 411 10.05 -11.46 4.87
C HIS A 411 9.03 -12.44 5.42
N LEU A 412 8.07 -12.82 4.58
CA LEU A 412 6.96 -13.67 5.00
C LEU A 412 6.66 -14.74 3.95
N THR A 413 6.32 -15.95 4.42
CA THR A 413 5.80 -17.02 3.57
C THR A 413 4.45 -17.48 4.14
N LEU A 414 3.41 -17.45 3.32
CA LEU A 414 2.03 -17.77 3.67
C LEU A 414 1.47 -18.87 2.77
N SER A 415 0.49 -19.62 3.29
CA SER A 415 -0.38 -20.47 2.47
C SER A 415 -1.62 -19.69 2.03
N LEU A 416 -1.91 -19.70 0.73
CA LEU A 416 -3.09 -19.08 0.12
C LEU A 416 -4.36 -19.93 0.22
N LYS A 417 -4.22 -21.22 0.54
CA LYS A 417 -5.36 -22.12 0.73
C LYS A 417 -5.44 -22.57 2.18
N ARG A 418 -6.68 -22.76 2.63
CA ARG A 418 -7.01 -23.38 3.91
C ARG A 418 -6.54 -24.83 3.90
N GLU A 419 -6.00 -25.31 5.02
CA GLU A 419 -5.69 -26.74 5.23
C GLU A 419 -6.95 -27.60 5.36
#